data_AF-A0A844GF24-F1
#
_entry.id   AF-A0A844GF24-F1
#
_cell.length_a   1.000
_cell.length_b   1.000
_cell.length_c   1.000
_cell.angle_alpha   90.00
_cell.angle_beta   90.00
_cell.angle_gamma   90.00
#
_symmetry.space_group_name_H-M   'P 1'
#
loop_
_entity.id
_entity.type
_entity.pdbx_description
1 polymer ?
#
loop_
_entity_poly.entity_id
_entity_poly.type
_entity_poly.pdbx_seq_one_letter_code
_entity_poly.pdbx_strand_id
1 'polypeptide(L)' 'MRNGVPFDKVFDVERLMKHEQMAMSITFSEFEGNEFDWHAMQFKERKDGV' A
#
# COMPACT_ATOMS: atom_id res chain seq x y z
N MET A 1 -9.85 11.88 -21.39
CA MET A 1 -8.60 12.32 -20.73
C MET A 1 -8.75 12.03 -19.24
N ARG A 2 -7.98 11.08 -18.68
CA ARG A 2 -7.91 10.93 -17.22
C ARG A 2 -6.94 12.01 -16.75
N ASN A 3 -7.46 13.06 -16.12
CA ASN A 3 -6.67 14.15 -15.53
C ASN A 3 -5.95 13.69 -14.25
N GLY A 4 -5.44 12.46 -14.22
CA GLY A 4 -4.71 11.92 -13.09
C GLY A 4 -3.29 12.44 -13.13
N VAL A 5 -2.91 13.26 -12.15
CA VAL A 5 -1.50 13.53 -11.91
C VAL A 5 -0.85 12.21 -11.47
N PRO A 6 0.28 11.80 -12.06
CA PRO A 6 1.01 10.61 -11.62
C PRO A 6 1.31 10.68 -10.11
N PHE A 7 1.05 9.59 -9.40
CA PHE A 7 1.14 9.53 -7.92
C PHE A 7 2.54 9.92 -7.41
N ASP A 8 3.57 9.47 -8.12
CA ASP A 8 4.99 9.80 -7.93
C ASP A 8 5.32 11.29 -8.10
N LYS A 9 4.49 12.04 -8.84
CA LYS A 9 4.65 13.50 -8.98
C LYS A 9 3.95 14.30 -7.89
N VAL A 10 2.96 13.71 -7.21
CA VAL A 10 2.19 14.37 -6.14
C VAL A 10 2.80 14.07 -4.77
N PHE A 11 3.31 12.86 -4.59
CA PHE A 11 3.89 12.39 -3.35
C PHE A 11 5.35 12.02 -3.57
N ASP A 12 6.26 12.76 -2.91
CA ASP A 12 7.69 12.42 -2.86
C ASP A 12 7.88 11.19 -1.95
N VAL A 13 7.69 10.01 -2.55
CA VAL A 13 7.81 8.72 -1.87
C VAL A 13 9.26 8.28 -1.67
N GLU A 14 10.22 8.94 -2.33
CA GLU A 14 11.65 8.61 -2.21
C GLU A 14 12.24 9.06 -0.88
N ARG A 15 11.65 10.08 -0.25
CA ARG A 15 12.07 10.61 1.06
C ARG A 15 11.45 9.92 2.26
N LEU A 16 10.61 8.92 2.05
CA LEU A 16 9.93 8.23 3.15
C LEU A 16 10.91 7.39 3.96
N MET A 17 10.81 7.49 5.29
CA MET A 17 11.47 6.58 6.21
C MET A 17 10.86 5.18 6.07
N LYS A 18 11.63 4.13 6.43
CA LYS A 18 11.20 2.73 6.26
C LYS A 18 9.83 2.42 6.88
N HIS A 19 9.51 3.02 8.03
CA HIS A 19 8.23 2.81 8.69
C HIS A 19 7.07 3.51 7.96
N GLU A 20 7.33 4.65 7.32
CA GLU A 20 6.34 5.37 6.50
C GLU A 20 6.07 4.60 5.21
N GLN A 21 7.11 4.03 4.59
CA GLN A 21 6.95 3.14 3.44
C GLN A 21 6.10 1.91 3.80
N MET A 22 6.31 1.34 4.99
CA MET A 22 5.52 0.22 5.50
C MET A 22 4.06 0.60 5.79
N ALA A 23 3.82 1.75 6.43
CA ALA A 23 2.46 2.23 6.67
C ALA A 23 1.71 2.49 5.35
N MET A 24 2.41 3.05 4.37
CA MET A 24 1.88 3.34 3.06
C MET A 24 1.58 2.05 2.27
N SER A 25 2.44 1.03 2.34
CA SER A 25 2.19 -0.26 1.68
C SER A 25 1.00 -1.02 2.29
N ILE A 26 0.85 -0.99 3.62
CA ILE A 26 -0.33 -1.54 4.31
C ILE A 26 -1.59 -0.84 3.82
N THR A 27 -1.60 0.50 3.87
CA THR A 27 -2.76 1.31 3.48
C THR A 27 -3.18 1.06 2.02
N PHE A 28 -2.22 1.01 1.09
CA PHE A 28 -2.52 0.71 -0.31
C PHE A 28 -3.01 -0.72 -0.50
N SER A 29 -2.44 -1.68 0.21
CA SER A 29 -2.90 -3.07 0.13
C SER A 29 -4.37 -3.20 0.56
N GLU A 30 -4.81 -2.45 1.58
CA GLU A 30 -6.19 -2.42 2.05
C GLU A 30 -7.13 -1.77 1.03
N PHE A 31 -6.69 -0.69 0.34
CA PHE A 31 -7.45 -0.09 -0.75
C PHE A 31 -7.67 -1.04 -1.93
N GLU A 32 -6.74 -1.97 -2.17
CA GLU A 32 -6.86 -3.02 -3.20
C GLU A 32 -7.68 -4.23 -2.73
N GLY A 33 -8.18 -4.21 -1.49
CA GLY A 33 -8.98 -5.30 -0.90
C GLY A 33 -8.15 -6.42 -0.28
N ASN A 34 -6.87 -6.17 0.04
CA ASN A 34 -6.06 -7.08 0.85
C ASN A 34 -6.23 -6.76 2.34
N GLU A 35 -5.74 -7.64 3.21
CA GLU A 35 -5.75 -7.45 4.65
C GLU A 35 -4.33 -7.55 5.22
N PHE A 36 -4.02 -6.73 6.22
CA PHE A 36 -2.79 -6.83 7.00
C PHE A 36 -3.10 -7.37 8.41
N ASP A 37 -2.37 -8.39 8.85
CA ASP A 37 -2.45 -8.93 10.21
C ASP A 37 -1.52 -8.12 11.13
N TRP A 38 -2.11 -7.26 11.97
CA TRP A 38 -1.39 -6.43 12.92
C TRP A 38 -0.79 -7.20 14.10
N HIS A 39 -1.29 -8.40 14.41
CA HIS A 39 -0.72 -9.24 15.47
C HIS A 39 0.49 -10.01 14.97
N ALA A 40 0.41 -10.57 13.76
CA ALA A 40 1.52 -11.27 13.13
C ALA A 40 2.51 -10.32 12.42
N MET A 41 2.13 -9.06 12.22
CA MET A 41 2.86 -8.04 11.44
C MET A 41 3.16 -8.52 10.00
N GLN A 42 2.17 -9.14 9.36
CA GLN A 42 2.31 -9.77 8.03
C GLN A 42 1.10 -9.50 7.14
N PHE A 43 1.31 -9.43 5.82
CA PHE A 43 0.22 -9.39 4.85
C PHE A 43 -0.48 -10.75 4.81
N LYS A 44 -1.81 -10.75 4.85
CA LYS A 44 -2.58 -11.98 4.65
C LYS A 44 -2.63 -12.29 3.16
N GLU A 45 -2.29 -13.53 2.81
CA GLU A 45 -2.54 -14.02 1.46
C GLU A 45 -4.05 -14.10 1.22
N ARG A 46 -4.52 -13.50 0.10
CA ARG A 46 -5.90 -13.67 -0.33
C ARG A 46 -6.14 -15.14 -0.66
N LYS A 47 -7.20 -15.73 -0.09
CA LYS A 47 -7.60 -17.12 -0.33
C LYS A 47 -8.38 -17.35 -1.64
N ASP A 48 -8.35 -16.40 -2.56
CA ASP A 48 -9.04 -16.55 -3.84
C ASP A 48 -8.03 -17.01 -4.90
N GLY A 49 -7.93 -18.33 -5.03
CA GLY A 49 -7.39 -18.96 -6.22
C GLY A 49 -8.35 -18.80 -7.39
N VAL A 50 -8.15 -17.74 -8.19
CA VAL A 50 -8.54 -17.64 -9.61
C VAL A 50 -7.50 -16.79 -10.33
#